data_AF-A0A420TE95-F1
#
_entry.id   AF-A0A420TE95-F1
#
_cell.length_a   1.000
_cell.length_b   1.000
_cell.length_c   1.000
_cell.angle_alpha   90.00
_cell.angle_beta   90.00
_cell.angle_gamma   90.00
#
_symmetry.space_group_name_H-M   'P 1'
#
loop_
_entity.id
_entity.type
_entity.pdbx_description
1 polymer ?
#
loop_
_entity_poly.entity_id
_entity_poly.type
_entity_poly.pdbx_seq_one_letter_code
_entity_poly.pdbx_strand_id
1 'polypeptide(L)'
;MSAIRGFLNAFKARNPPITGIINLKPLSDSNARVGRAFLERCNPFRDIPKDARLENTLCEVRYIDRVLRDTLVPTSLPGDDYHFCSKLLRSLETRRDLTWLVLRETDIKDTIGAIARRGGRRAPIPDEPHDIHARAKALERHWSALEKCHTKLREWEPKYATQSQPPLLEQEEAFVLELSDEQAAHAEIEYREWRSDRDRKVSYLKLNPPEPAAFIPVERRDIQTDETWKILPPSESEIGMRLLPVWTPIIFQEVPLDWESPDSSLRSTLGERKRRDEFRRRENDRRERKFEFQKQLREEMSRS
;
A
#
# COMPACT_ATOMS: atom_id res chain seq x y z
N MET A 1 -39.97 -12.26 20.33
CA MET A 1 -39.64 -10.91 19.83
C MET A 1 -38.65 -10.26 20.78
N SER A 2 -37.57 -9.69 20.21
CA SER A 2 -36.56 -8.77 20.76
C SER A 2 -35.76 -9.25 22.00
N ALA A 3 -34.44 -9.53 21.96
CA ALA A 3 -33.28 -8.78 21.45
C ALA A 3 -33.17 -7.36 22.02
N ILE A 4 -32.16 -7.12 22.87
CA ILE A 4 -31.35 -5.89 23.00
C ILE A 4 -30.37 -6.06 24.19
N ARG A 5 -29.12 -5.59 23.98
CA ARG A 5 -28.00 -5.41 24.94
C ARG A 5 -27.09 -6.61 25.22
N GLY A 6 -26.33 -6.99 24.19
CA GLY A 6 -25.05 -7.70 24.33
C GLY A 6 -23.92 -6.73 24.67
N PHE A 7 -23.62 -6.66 25.97
CA PHE A 7 -22.31 -6.55 26.61
C PHE A 7 -21.11 -5.93 25.87
N LEU A 8 -20.78 -4.73 26.34
CA LEU A 8 -19.43 -4.19 26.46
C LEU A 8 -18.48 -5.21 27.11
N ASN A 9 -17.54 -5.77 26.33
CA ASN A 9 -16.23 -6.22 26.80
C ASN A 9 -15.33 -6.51 25.58
N ALA A 10 -14.81 -5.45 24.98
CA ALA A 10 -13.71 -5.52 24.01
C ALA A 10 -12.66 -4.48 24.42
N PHE A 11 -12.02 -4.71 25.57
CA PHE A 11 -10.85 -3.94 25.98
C PHE A 11 -9.69 -4.89 26.27
N LYS A 12 -8.55 -4.55 25.63
CA LYS A 12 -7.18 -5.05 25.86
C LYS A 12 -6.70 -6.28 25.06
N ALA A 13 -6.96 -6.30 23.75
CA ALA A 13 -5.86 -6.64 22.84
C ALA A 13 -5.01 -5.38 22.70
N ARG A 14 -3.88 -5.32 23.42
CA ARG A 14 -2.84 -4.32 23.20
C ARG A 14 -2.32 -4.51 21.77
N ASN A 15 -2.94 -3.82 20.81
CA ASN A 15 -2.26 -3.47 19.58
C ASN A 15 -0.96 -2.77 20.02
N PRO A 16 0.24 -3.27 19.67
CA PRO A 16 1.37 -2.35 19.63
C PRO A 16 0.93 -1.25 18.67
N PRO A 17 1.01 0.03 19.07
CA PRO A 17 0.66 1.08 18.15
C PRO A 17 1.57 0.88 16.93
N ILE A 18 0.97 0.86 15.74
CA ILE A 18 1.73 1.13 14.53
C ILE A 18 2.10 2.61 14.66
N THR A 19 3.10 2.92 15.49
CA THR A 19 3.83 4.18 15.46
C THR A 19 4.78 4.10 14.28
N GLY A 20 4.18 4.03 13.09
CA GLY A 20 4.69 4.66 11.89
C GLY A 20 3.91 5.95 11.65
N ILE A 21 3.48 6.64 12.72
CA ILE A 21 3.24 8.07 12.61
C ILE A 21 4.61 8.62 12.28
N ILE A 22 4.81 9.03 11.03
CA ILE A 22 5.91 9.92 10.69
C ILE A 22 5.74 11.08 11.68
N ASN A 23 6.62 11.15 12.68
CA ASN A 23 6.74 12.32 13.53
C ASN A 23 7.31 13.42 12.62
N LEU A 24 6.47 13.93 11.72
CA LEU A 24 6.68 15.20 11.06
C LEU A 24 6.55 16.20 12.20
N LYS A 25 7.69 16.59 12.79
CA LYS A 25 7.74 17.88 13.44
C LYS A 25 7.14 18.86 12.44
N PRO A 26 6.13 19.67 12.80
CA PRO A 26 5.72 20.76 11.94
C PRO A 26 6.96 21.63 11.74
N LEU A 27 7.54 21.54 10.55
CA LEU A 27 8.49 22.54 10.10
C LEU A 27 7.71 23.84 9.95
N SER A 28 8.38 24.95 10.21
CA SER A 28 7.90 26.34 10.36
C SER A 28 6.84 26.83 9.35
N ASP A 29 6.59 26.10 8.26
CA ASP A 29 5.73 26.48 7.14
C ASP A 29 4.40 25.69 7.11
N SER A 30 3.99 25.04 8.22
CA SER A 30 2.75 24.23 8.31
C SER A 30 1.45 25.01 8.04
N ASN A 31 1.52 26.33 7.91
CA ASN A 31 0.38 27.22 7.65
C ASN A 31 0.36 27.76 6.20
N ALA A 32 1.19 27.23 5.29
CA ALA A 32 1.18 27.62 3.89
C ALA A 32 -0.20 27.35 3.26
N ARG A 33 -1.05 28.38 3.20
CA ARG A 33 -2.36 28.31 2.54
C ARG A 33 -2.15 28.36 1.03
N VAL A 34 -2.48 27.26 0.37
CA VAL A 34 -2.39 27.14 -1.08
C VAL A 34 -3.74 27.42 -1.73
N GLY A 35 -3.73 28.14 -2.85
CA GLY A 35 -4.95 28.44 -3.59
C GLY A 35 -5.53 27.21 -4.31
N ARG A 36 -6.82 27.28 -4.68
CA ARG A 36 -7.53 26.22 -5.41
C ARG A 36 -6.80 25.76 -6.69
N ALA A 37 -6.19 26.69 -7.43
CA ALA A 37 -5.43 26.36 -8.64
C ALA A 37 -4.19 25.49 -8.36
N PHE A 38 -3.55 25.65 -7.20
CA PHE A 38 -2.46 24.76 -6.77
C PHE A 38 -3.01 23.37 -6.45
N LEU A 39 -4.10 23.31 -5.67
CA LEU A 39 -4.72 22.05 -5.28
C LEU A 39 -5.14 21.26 -6.52
N GLU A 40 -5.79 21.89 -7.51
CA GLU A 40 -6.21 21.22 -8.75
C GLU A 40 -5.02 20.68 -9.56
N ARG A 41 -3.90 21.41 -9.62
CA ARG A 41 -2.71 20.98 -10.38
C ARG A 41 -1.92 19.88 -9.69
N CYS A 42 -1.79 19.95 -8.37
CA CYS A 42 -1.02 19.03 -7.55
C CYS A 42 -1.88 17.89 -6.95
N ASN A 43 -3.18 17.83 -7.25
CA ASN A 43 -4.08 16.81 -6.71
C ASN A 43 -3.60 15.40 -7.14
N PRO A 44 -3.23 14.52 -6.18
CA PRO A 44 -2.83 13.17 -6.48
C PRO A 44 -4.02 12.25 -6.80
N PHE A 45 -5.24 12.63 -6.40
CA PHE A 45 -6.44 11.81 -6.58
C PHE A 45 -6.91 11.89 -8.03
N ARG A 46 -6.39 10.98 -8.85
CA ARG A 46 -6.65 10.91 -10.28
C ARG A 46 -7.17 9.56 -10.70
N ASP A 47 -7.83 9.56 -11.84
CA ASP A 47 -8.32 8.34 -12.47
C ASP A 47 -7.11 7.50 -12.89
N ILE A 48 -7.19 6.19 -12.67
CA ILE A 48 -6.22 5.26 -13.26
C ILE A 48 -6.44 5.26 -14.78
N PRO A 49 -5.38 5.37 -15.59
CA PRO A 49 -5.50 5.26 -17.04
C PRO A 49 -6.23 3.97 -17.45
N LYS A 50 -7.12 4.08 -18.45
CA LYS A 50 -7.82 2.93 -19.05
C LYS A 50 -6.86 2.13 -19.92
N ASP A 51 -6.01 1.32 -19.29
CA ASP A 51 -5.06 0.43 -19.92
C ASP A 51 -5.19 -0.97 -19.31
N ALA A 52 -5.60 -1.95 -20.14
CA ALA A 52 -5.81 -3.32 -19.70
C ALA A 52 -4.55 -3.95 -19.08
N ARG A 53 -3.35 -3.60 -19.56
CA ARG A 53 -2.10 -4.14 -19.00
C ARG A 53 -1.86 -3.60 -17.58
N LEU A 54 -2.09 -2.31 -17.39
CA LEU A 54 -1.99 -1.67 -16.08
C LEU A 54 -3.04 -2.24 -15.11
N GLU A 55 -4.29 -2.42 -15.56
CA GLU A 55 -5.36 -3.00 -14.74
C GLU A 55 -5.04 -4.45 -14.32
N ASN A 56 -4.52 -5.27 -15.23
CA ASN A 56 -4.07 -6.63 -14.91
C ASN A 56 -2.93 -6.61 -13.89
N THR A 57 -1.96 -5.71 -14.06
CA THR A 57 -0.83 -5.56 -13.13
C THR A 57 -1.31 -5.15 -11.74
N LEU A 58 -2.23 -4.18 -11.65
CA LEU A 58 -2.82 -3.78 -10.38
C LEU A 58 -3.58 -4.93 -9.72
N CYS A 59 -4.39 -5.67 -10.47
CA CYS A 59 -5.12 -6.83 -9.96
C CYS A 59 -4.17 -7.87 -9.36
N GLU A 60 -3.15 -8.26 -10.12
CA GLU A 60 -2.21 -9.30 -9.71
C GLU A 60 -1.33 -8.85 -8.53
N VAL A 61 -0.81 -7.62 -8.53
CA VAL A 61 0.04 -7.12 -7.45
C VAL A 61 -0.77 -6.91 -6.16
N ARG A 62 -2.04 -6.50 -6.24
CA ARG A 62 -2.94 -6.46 -5.07
C ARG A 62 -3.20 -7.85 -4.49
N TYR A 63 -3.35 -8.85 -5.35
CA TYR A 63 -3.47 -10.23 -4.91
C TYR A 63 -2.18 -10.70 -4.19
N ILE A 64 -1.01 -10.41 -4.77
CA ILE A 64 0.30 -10.70 -4.15
C ILE A 64 0.41 -10.01 -2.77
N ASP A 65 0.08 -8.72 -2.67
CA ASP A 65 0.08 -7.97 -1.40
C ASP A 65 -0.72 -8.69 -0.33
N ARG A 66 -1.98 -9.03 -0.65
CA ARG A 66 -2.87 -9.67 0.30
C ARG A 66 -2.33 -11.02 0.76
N VAL A 67 -1.96 -11.90 -0.18
CA VAL A 67 -1.47 -13.23 0.18
C VAL A 67 -0.19 -13.15 1.01
N LEU A 68 0.77 -12.30 0.63
CA LEU A 68 2.02 -12.16 1.39
C LEU A 68 1.77 -11.56 2.77
N ARG A 69 0.90 -10.54 2.89
CA ARG A 69 0.53 -9.96 4.18
C ARG A 69 -0.15 -10.98 5.07
N ASP A 70 -1.17 -11.65 4.55
CA ASP A 70 -1.99 -12.58 5.31
C ASP A 70 -1.24 -13.88 5.64
N THR A 71 -0.23 -14.25 4.86
CA THR A 71 0.60 -15.43 5.14
C THR A 71 1.78 -15.09 6.05
N LEU A 72 2.51 -14.00 5.80
CA LEU A 72 3.80 -13.74 6.45
C LEU A 72 3.75 -12.69 7.57
N VAL A 73 2.73 -11.81 7.65
CA VAL A 73 2.71 -10.71 8.63
C VAL A 73 1.71 -10.99 9.78
N PRO A 74 2.07 -10.76 11.06
CA PRO A 74 3.40 -10.42 11.57
C PRO A 74 4.38 -11.60 11.58
N THR A 75 3.88 -12.82 11.41
CA THR A 75 4.63 -14.07 11.31
C THR A 75 3.86 -15.08 10.46
N SER A 76 4.57 -16.07 9.95
CA SER A 76 4.00 -17.24 9.29
C SER A 76 3.59 -18.30 10.31
N LEU A 77 2.68 -19.19 9.92
CA LEU A 77 2.24 -20.33 10.70
C LEU A 77 2.89 -21.61 10.15
N PRO A 78 3.12 -22.63 11.01
CA PRO A 78 3.52 -23.94 10.54
C PRO A 78 2.53 -24.51 9.52
N GLY A 79 3.04 -25.05 8.41
CA GLY A 79 2.22 -25.61 7.33
C GLY A 79 1.75 -24.60 6.28
N ASP A 80 2.14 -23.32 6.38
CA ASP A 80 1.91 -22.35 5.31
C ASP A 80 2.64 -22.76 4.02
N ASP A 81 2.04 -22.39 2.87
CA ASP A 81 2.63 -22.64 1.56
C ASP A 81 3.75 -21.63 1.24
N TYR A 82 4.94 -21.90 1.79
CA TYR A 82 6.14 -21.13 1.54
C TYR A 82 6.60 -21.20 0.08
N HIS A 83 6.30 -22.29 -0.62
CA HIS A 83 6.63 -22.41 -2.05
C HIS A 83 5.81 -21.39 -2.86
N PHE A 84 4.52 -21.26 -2.57
CA PHE A 84 3.69 -20.25 -3.23
C PHE A 84 4.15 -18.83 -2.87
N CYS A 85 4.44 -18.55 -1.60
CA CYS A 85 5.01 -17.26 -1.19
C CYS A 85 6.32 -16.93 -1.93
N SER A 86 7.18 -17.93 -2.13
CA SER A 86 8.43 -17.80 -2.89
C SER A 86 8.17 -17.44 -4.36
N LYS A 87 7.16 -18.03 -5.01
CA LYS A 87 6.74 -17.69 -6.39
C LYS A 87 6.21 -16.25 -6.46
N LEU A 88 5.39 -15.83 -5.50
CA LEU A 88 4.86 -14.47 -5.44
C LEU A 88 5.98 -13.43 -5.31
N LEU A 89 6.94 -13.67 -4.41
CA LEU A 89 8.14 -12.83 -4.28
C LEU A 89 8.97 -12.81 -5.58
N ARG A 90 9.15 -13.97 -6.22
CA ARG A 90 9.93 -14.08 -7.46
C ARG A 90 9.31 -13.27 -8.59
N SER A 91 7.98 -13.26 -8.65
CA SER A 91 7.25 -12.40 -9.58
C SER A 91 7.57 -10.93 -9.33
N LEU A 92 7.50 -10.44 -8.08
CA LEU A 92 7.82 -9.04 -7.76
C LEU A 92 9.29 -8.66 -8.07
N GLU A 93 10.22 -9.56 -7.81
CA GLU A 93 11.66 -9.32 -7.98
C GLU A 93 12.09 -9.16 -9.45
N THR A 94 11.36 -9.78 -10.37
CA THR A 94 11.70 -9.84 -11.81
C THR A 94 10.77 -9.01 -12.69
N ARG A 95 9.67 -8.48 -12.14
CA ARG A 95 8.63 -7.79 -12.91
C ARG A 95 9.09 -6.44 -13.46
N ARG A 96 8.75 -6.16 -14.72
CA ARG A 96 9.15 -4.94 -15.46
C ARG A 96 8.02 -3.95 -15.75
N ASP A 97 6.80 -4.25 -15.31
CA ASP A 97 5.61 -3.42 -15.52
C ASP A 97 5.19 -2.65 -14.25
N LEU A 98 5.96 -2.75 -13.15
CA LEU A 98 5.67 -2.04 -11.90
C LEU A 98 5.93 -0.55 -12.10
N THR A 99 4.86 0.25 -12.19
CA THR A 99 4.95 1.71 -12.20
C THR A 99 4.87 2.29 -10.79
N TRP A 100 5.18 3.58 -10.63
CA TRP A 100 4.99 4.26 -9.35
C TRP A 100 3.53 4.22 -8.87
N LEU A 101 2.58 4.29 -9.82
CA LEU A 101 1.16 4.10 -9.54
C LEU A 101 0.88 2.72 -8.95
N VAL A 102 1.38 1.64 -9.56
CA VAL A 102 1.17 0.27 -9.05
C VAL A 102 1.73 0.14 -7.62
N LEU A 103 2.96 0.60 -7.39
CA LEU A 103 3.57 0.52 -6.06
C LEU A 103 2.78 1.30 -4.99
N ARG A 104 2.15 2.41 -5.38
CA ARG A 104 1.37 3.27 -4.49
C ARG A 104 -0.05 2.76 -4.21
N GLU A 105 -0.71 2.18 -5.20
CA GLU A 105 -2.12 1.79 -5.14
C GLU A 105 -2.32 0.37 -4.56
N THR A 106 -1.26 -0.43 -4.47
CA THR A 106 -1.35 -1.84 -4.05
C THR A 106 -0.86 -2.12 -2.63
N ASP A 107 -0.31 -1.12 -1.92
CA ASP A 107 0.31 -1.25 -0.58
C ASP A 107 1.43 -2.31 -0.49
N ILE A 108 1.83 -2.93 -1.61
CA ILE A 108 2.78 -4.05 -1.63
C ILE A 108 4.11 -3.69 -0.98
N LYS A 109 4.55 -2.43 -1.14
CA LYS A 109 5.78 -1.93 -0.53
C LYS A 109 5.74 -1.96 0.99
N ASP A 110 4.59 -1.62 1.60
CA ASP A 110 4.43 -1.67 3.04
C ASP A 110 4.41 -3.11 3.55
N THR A 111 3.78 -4.02 2.81
CA THR A 111 3.79 -5.46 3.11
C THR A 111 5.19 -6.05 3.02
N ILE A 112 5.94 -5.79 1.95
CA ILE A 112 7.34 -6.23 1.81
C ILE A 112 8.21 -5.63 2.93
N GLY A 113 8.02 -4.35 3.25
CA GLY A 113 8.70 -3.70 4.38
C GLY A 113 8.33 -4.29 5.74
N ALA A 114 7.09 -4.73 5.94
CA ALA A 114 6.67 -5.44 7.14
C ALA A 114 7.36 -6.81 7.25
N ILE A 115 7.42 -7.56 6.15
CA ILE A 115 8.10 -8.87 6.07
C ILE A 115 9.59 -8.71 6.35
N ALA A 116 10.25 -7.73 5.73
CA ALA A 116 11.68 -7.45 5.88
C ALA A 116 12.08 -7.10 7.32
N ARG A 117 11.19 -6.45 8.09
CA ARG A 117 11.41 -6.04 9.48
C ARG A 117 11.24 -7.16 10.51
N ARG A 118 10.78 -8.35 10.10
CA ARG A 118 10.72 -9.54 10.97
C ARG A 118 12.12 -10.10 11.26
N GLY A 119 12.21 -11.19 12.02
CA GLY A 119 13.45 -11.95 12.25
C GLY A 119 14.39 -11.37 13.31
N GLY A 120 13.88 -10.58 14.25
CA GLY A 120 14.66 -10.05 15.38
C GLY A 120 14.08 -10.48 16.73
N ARG A 121 14.75 -10.16 17.84
CA ARG A 121 14.32 -10.56 19.20
C ARG A 121 12.87 -10.20 19.55
N ARG A 122 12.37 -9.06 19.03
CA ARG A 122 10.99 -8.60 19.25
C ARG A 122 9.99 -9.17 18.24
N ALA A 123 10.47 -9.73 17.15
CA ALA A 123 9.67 -10.30 16.06
C ALA A 123 10.35 -11.57 15.51
N PRO A 124 10.51 -12.62 16.33
CA PRO A 124 11.05 -13.89 15.85
C PRO A 124 10.16 -14.45 14.74
N ILE A 125 10.77 -15.18 13.81
CA ILE A 125 10.08 -15.91 12.75
C ILE A 125 10.40 -17.39 12.87
N PRO A 126 9.50 -18.29 12.45
CA PRO A 126 9.84 -19.70 12.31
C PRO A 126 10.89 -19.88 11.22
N ASP A 127 11.40 -21.12 11.08
CA ASP A 127 12.25 -21.47 9.95
C ASP A 127 11.42 -21.41 8.65
N GLU A 128 11.73 -20.44 7.79
CA GLU A 128 11.05 -20.20 6.52
C GLU A 128 11.99 -20.59 5.37
N PRO A 129 11.64 -21.59 4.54
CA PRO A 129 12.48 -21.99 3.40
C PRO A 129 12.50 -20.92 2.30
N HIS A 130 13.35 -21.13 1.29
CA HIS A 130 13.48 -20.27 0.10
C HIS A 130 13.97 -18.84 0.38
N ASP A 131 14.62 -18.62 1.51
CA ASP A 131 15.20 -17.33 1.91
C ASP A 131 14.19 -16.16 1.86
N ILE A 132 12.90 -16.45 2.11
CA ILE A 132 11.78 -15.49 2.00
C ILE A 132 12.10 -14.17 2.71
N HIS A 133 12.63 -14.25 3.93
CA HIS A 133 12.98 -13.06 4.71
C HIS A 133 14.13 -12.25 4.10
N ALA A 134 15.19 -12.90 3.63
CA ALA A 134 16.34 -12.23 3.04
C ALA A 134 15.97 -11.58 1.69
N ARG A 135 15.16 -12.27 0.89
CA ARG A 135 14.60 -11.77 -0.37
C ARG A 135 13.71 -10.56 -0.18
N ALA A 136 12.80 -10.60 0.79
CA ALA A 136 11.98 -9.44 1.14
C ALA A 136 12.82 -8.23 1.60
N LYS A 137 13.92 -8.46 2.35
CA LYS A 137 14.87 -7.39 2.70
C LYS A 137 15.58 -6.79 1.49
N ALA A 138 15.99 -7.62 0.53
CA ALA A 138 16.62 -7.13 -0.69
C ALA A 138 15.64 -6.29 -1.52
N LEU A 139 14.40 -6.76 -1.68
CA LEU A 139 13.35 -6.07 -2.41
C LEU A 139 12.93 -4.76 -1.72
N GLU A 140 12.80 -4.75 -0.39
CA GLU A 140 12.55 -3.53 0.39
C GLU A 140 13.64 -2.49 0.16
N ARG A 141 14.91 -2.88 0.26
CA ARG A 141 16.05 -1.99 0.04
C ARG A 141 16.05 -1.42 -1.38
N HIS A 142 15.75 -2.25 -2.37
CA HIS A 142 15.67 -1.84 -3.77
C HIS A 142 14.62 -0.76 -3.98
N TRP A 143 13.37 -1.02 -3.59
CA TRP A 143 12.31 -0.03 -3.72
C TRP A 143 12.54 1.23 -2.88
N SER A 144 13.10 1.08 -1.68
CA SER A 144 13.50 2.22 -0.84
C SER A 144 14.64 3.05 -1.46
N ALA A 145 15.54 2.43 -2.23
CA ALA A 145 16.56 3.14 -2.99
C ALA A 145 15.95 3.91 -4.15
N LEU A 146 15.07 3.27 -4.93
CA LEU A 146 14.34 3.92 -6.03
C LEU A 146 13.53 5.13 -5.55
N GLU A 147 12.92 5.07 -4.37
CA GLU A 147 12.16 6.19 -3.84
C GLU A 147 13.01 7.40 -3.44
N LYS A 148 14.28 7.16 -3.09
CA LYS A 148 15.24 8.21 -2.74
C LYS A 148 15.93 8.79 -3.98
N CYS A 149 15.75 8.19 -5.15
CA CYS A 149 16.28 8.74 -6.38
C CYS A 149 15.61 10.07 -6.72
N HIS A 150 16.42 11.05 -7.14
CA HIS A 150 15.94 12.36 -7.62
C HIS A 150 15.07 12.27 -8.88
N THR A 151 14.99 11.10 -9.50
CA THR A 151 14.14 10.77 -10.65
C THR A 151 12.78 10.19 -10.23
N LYS A 152 12.37 10.31 -8.97
CA LYS A 152 11.03 9.92 -8.54
C LYS A 152 10.00 10.95 -9.00
N LEU A 153 9.05 10.48 -9.81
CA LEU A 153 7.91 11.28 -10.23
C LEU A 153 6.92 11.49 -9.08
N ARG A 154 6.18 12.59 -9.13
CA ARG A 154 5.07 12.91 -8.22
C ARG A 154 3.76 12.33 -8.75
N GLU A 155 2.84 12.03 -7.85
CA GLU A 155 1.55 11.39 -8.15
C GLU A 155 0.71 12.19 -9.18
N TRP A 156 0.91 13.51 -9.25
CA TRP A 156 0.26 14.40 -10.22
C TRP A 156 1.04 14.57 -11.54
N GLU A 157 2.13 13.85 -11.78
CA GLU A 157 2.88 13.94 -13.03
C GLU A 157 2.38 12.89 -14.04
N PRO A 158 2.21 13.24 -15.33
CA PRO A 158 1.63 12.33 -16.32
C PRO A 158 2.35 10.99 -16.48
N LYS A 159 3.68 10.98 -16.32
CA LYS A 159 4.50 9.77 -16.45
C LYS A 159 4.44 8.85 -15.22
N TYR A 160 3.82 9.29 -14.12
CA TYR A 160 3.76 8.52 -12.86
C TYR A 160 3.09 7.16 -13.04
N ALA A 161 2.06 7.11 -13.88
CA ALA A 161 1.30 5.89 -14.17
C ALA A 161 1.95 4.99 -15.24
N THR A 162 2.90 5.50 -16.03
CA THR A 162 3.44 4.82 -17.22
C THR A 162 4.93 4.51 -17.14
N GLN A 163 5.68 5.17 -16.25
CA GLN A 163 7.10 4.87 -16.05
C GLN A 163 7.27 3.60 -15.22
N SER A 164 7.67 2.52 -15.89
CA SER A 164 8.14 1.29 -15.23
C SER A 164 9.37 1.55 -14.37
N GLN A 165 9.42 0.88 -13.23
CA GLN A 165 10.57 0.81 -12.35
C GLN A 165 11.46 -0.38 -12.72
N PRO A 166 12.79 -0.25 -12.56
CA PRO A 166 13.68 -1.38 -12.79
C PRO A 166 13.40 -2.51 -11.80
N PRO A 167 13.40 -3.79 -12.23
CA PRO A 167 13.28 -4.93 -11.34
C PRO A 167 14.52 -5.07 -10.44
N LEU A 168 14.40 -5.84 -9.35
CA LEU A 168 15.57 -6.17 -8.51
C LEU A 168 16.54 -7.08 -9.26
N LEU A 169 16.00 -8.03 -10.04
CA LEU A 169 16.75 -9.04 -10.76
C LEU A 169 16.73 -8.74 -12.27
N GLU A 170 17.42 -7.67 -12.67
CA GLU A 170 17.40 -7.14 -14.05
C GLU A 170 17.88 -8.14 -15.11
N GLN A 171 18.84 -8.99 -14.74
CA GLN A 171 19.49 -9.97 -15.62
C GLN A 171 18.64 -11.21 -15.85
N GLU A 172 17.58 -11.40 -15.06
CA GLU A 172 16.73 -12.57 -15.16
C GLU A 172 15.50 -12.29 -16.04
N GLU A 173 14.94 -13.34 -16.62
CA GLU A 173 13.68 -13.23 -17.34
C GLU A 173 12.53 -12.94 -16.39
N ALA A 174 11.52 -12.22 -16.89
CA ALA A 174 10.36 -11.89 -16.08
C ALA A 174 9.62 -13.16 -15.70
N PHE A 175 9.46 -13.40 -14.40
CA PHE A 175 8.74 -14.56 -13.90
C PHE A 175 7.23 -14.36 -14.08
N VAL A 176 6.64 -15.20 -14.94
CA VAL A 176 5.19 -15.23 -15.14
C VAL A 176 4.54 -15.91 -13.94
N LEU A 177 3.67 -15.18 -13.24
CA LEU A 177 2.92 -15.74 -12.12
C LEU A 177 1.72 -16.54 -12.65
N GLU A 178 1.74 -17.84 -12.44
CA GLU A 178 0.61 -18.72 -12.75
C GLU A 178 -0.28 -18.84 -11.52
N LEU A 179 -1.48 -18.25 -11.61
CA LEU A 179 -2.55 -18.41 -10.62
C LEU A 179 -3.49 -19.53 -11.06
N SER A 180 -4.01 -20.31 -10.11
CA SER A 180 -5.12 -21.23 -10.40
C SER A 180 -6.39 -20.44 -10.75
N ASP A 181 -7.34 -21.07 -11.43
CA ASP A 181 -8.62 -20.43 -11.79
C ASP A 181 -9.35 -19.86 -10.56
N GLU A 182 -9.30 -20.57 -9.43
CA GLU A 182 -9.88 -20.12 -8.16
C GLU A 182 -9.15 -18.88 -7.62
N GLN A 183 -7.82 -18.86 -7.69
CA GLN A 183 -7.00 -17.72 -7.25
C GLN A 183 -7.19 -16.50 -8.14
N ALA A 184 -7.26 -16.70 -9.46
CA ALA A 184 -7.51 -15.65 -10.44
C ALA A 184 -8.90 -15.03 -10.26
N ALA A 185 -9.95 -15.87 -10.13
CA ALA A 185 -11.31 -15.40 -9.88
C ALA A 185 -11.42 -14.64 -8.54
N HIS A 186 -10.70 -15.09 -7.51
CA HIS A 186 -10.65 -14.40 -6.23
C HIS A 186 -9.96 -13.03 -6.37
N ALA A 187 -8.81 -12.95 -7.05
CA ALA A 187 -8.10 -11.71 -7.32
C ALA A 187 -8.99 -10.69 -8.04
N GLU A 188 -9.74 -11.13 -9.06
CA GLU A 188 -10.60 -10.26 -9.86
C GLU A 188 -11.78 -9.70 -9.05
N ILE A 189 -12.42 -10.50 -8.19
CA ILE A 189 -13.50 -10.02 -7.31
C ILE A 189 -12.99 -8.91 -6.39
N GLU A 190 -11.83 -9.13 -5.77
CA GLU A 190 -11.25 -8.14 -4.86
C GLU A 190 -10.79 -6.89 -5.57
N TYR A 191 -10.18 -7.05 -6.75
CA TYR A 191 -9.75 -5.92 -7.56
C TYR A 191 -10.94 -5.04 -7.95
N ARG A 192 -12.05 -5.62 -8.43
CA ARG A 192 -13.25 -4.86 -8.80
C ARG A 192 -13.87 -4.13 -7.60
N GLU A 193 -13.90 -4.76 -6.44
CA GLU A 193 -14.35 -4.14 -5.19
C GLU A 193 -13.50 -2.93 -4.80
N TRP A 194 -12.18 -3.14 -4.75
CA TRP A 194 -11.24 -2.08 -4.45
C TRP A 194 -11.33 -0.94 -5.47
N ARG A 195 -11.37 -1.28 -6.77
CA ARG A 195 -11.48 -0.32 -7.88
C ARG A 195 -12.74 0.52 -7.73
N SER A 196 -13.88 -0.10 -7.42
CA SER A 196 -15.14 0.59 -7.20
C SER A 196 -15.09 1.57 -6.03
N ASP A 197 -14.54 1.18 -4.86
CA ASP A 197 -14.43 2.13 -3.73
C ASP A 197 -13.42 3.24 -4.03
N ARG A 198 -12.29 2.90 -4.64
CA ARG A 198 -11.26 3.87 -5.05
C ARG A 198 -11.86 4.91 -5.99
N ASP A 199 -12.54 4.49 -7.05
CA ASP A 199 -13.09 5.40 -8.06
C ASP A 199 -14.22 6.25 -7.50
N ARG A 200 -15.04 5.70 -6.59
CA ARG A 200 -16.02 6.48 -5.82
C ARG A 200 -15.32 7.59 -5.04
N LYS A 201 -14.26 7.28 -4.28
CA LYS A 201 -13.51 8.28 -3.51
C LYS A 201 -12.82 9.30 -4.40
N VAL A 202 -12.17 8.88 -5.48
CA VAL A 202 -11.50 9.79 -6.43
C VAL A 202 -12.51 10.73 -7.09
N SER A 203 -13.71 10.25 -7.46
CA SER A 203 -14.73 11.12 -8.06
C SER A 203 -15.13 12.29 -7.15
N TYR A 204 -15.17 12.08 -5.84
CA TYR A 204 -15.41 13.13 -4.85
C TYR A 204 -14.19 14.04 -4.69
N LEU A 205 -13.01 13.47 -4.49
CA LEU A 205 -11.76 14.19 -4.18
C LEU A 205 -11.23 15.02 -5.36
N LYS A 206 -11.68 14.74 -6.58
CA LYS A 206 -11.43 15.61 -7.75
C LYS A 206 -12.25 16.90 -7.69
N LEU A 207 -13.50 16.80 -7.24
CA LEU A 207 -14.41 17.96 -7.11
C LEU A 207 -14.14 18.75 -5.82
N ASN A 208 -13.67 18.05 -4.78
CA ASN A 208 -13.34 18.61 -3.48
C ASN A 208 -11.89 18.22 -3.10
N PRO A 209 -10.87 18.83 -3.74
CA PRO A 209 -9.48 18.54 -3.40
C PRO A 209 -9.22 18.86 -1.92
N PRO A 210 -8.70 17.91 -1.13
CA PRO A 210 -8.40 18.18 0.27
C PRO A 210 -7.19 19.11 0.39
N GLU A 211 -6.94 19.62 1.59
CA GLU A 211 -5.67 20.28 1.88
C GLU A 211 -4.56 19.22 2.08
N PRO A 212 -3.31 19.51 1.69
CA PRO A 212 -2.16 18.69 2.05
C PRO A 212 -2.04 18.54 3.57
N ALA A 213 -1.69 17.35 4.04
CA ALA A 213 -1.49 17.05 5.45
C ALA A 213 -0.24 17.75 6.02
N ALA A 214 0.75 17.99 5.18
CA ALA A 214 1.98 18.69 5.52
C ALA A 214 2.67 19.24 4.27
N PHE A 215 3.71 20.02 4.49
CA PHE A 215 4.67 20.41 3.47
C PHE A 215 6.09 20.02 3.89
N ILE A 216 6.92 19.63 2.93
CA ILE A 216 8.34 19.33 3.13
C ILE A 216 9.16 20.29 2.25
N PRO A 217 10.13 21.01 2.80
CA PRO A 217 11.04 21.83 2.00
C PRO A 217 11.90 20.94 1.10
N VAL A 218 12.03 21.34 -0.16
CA VAL A 218 12.77 20.63 -1.20
C VAL A 218 13.60 21.57 -2.05
N GLU A 219 14.76 21.10 -2.49
CA GLU A 219 15.62 21.80 -3.43
C GLU A 219 15.25 21.45 -4.88
N ARG A 220 15.77 22.24 -5.84
CA ARG A 220 15.55 21.98 -7.27
C ARG A 220 16.00 20.57 -7.67
N ARG A 221 17.10 20.06 -7.08
CA ARG A 221 17.63 18.72 -7.38
C ARG A 221 16.70 17.58 -6.97
N ASP A 222 15.76 17.82 -6.06
CA ASP A 222 14.83 16.80 -5.54
C ASP A 222 13.57 16.67 -6.41
N ILE A 223 13.43 17.53 -7.43
CA ILE A 223 12.27 17.58 -8.32
C ILE A 223 12.70 17.22 -9.73
N GLN A 224 12.06 16.22 -10.32
CA GLN A 224 12.45 15.73 -11.63
C GLN A 224 12.08 16.69 -12.78
N THR A 225 10.90 17.32 -12.71
CA THR A 225 10.36 18.13 -13.81
C THR A 225 10.36 19.62 -13.51
N ASP A 226 10.63 20.45 -14.52
CA ASP A 226 10.54 21.91 -14.39
C ASP A 226 9.12 22.37 -14.11
N GLU A 227 8.12 21.67 -14.67
CA GLU A 227 6.71 21.93 -14.45
C GLU A 227 6.35 21.76 -12.97
N THR A 228 6.76 20.65 -12.35
CA THR A 228 6.53 20.45 -10.92
C THR A 228 7.31 21.47 -10.10
N TRP A 229 8.56 21.79 -10.45
CA TRP A 229 9.31 22.80 -9.70
C TRP A 229 8.58 24.14 -9.69
N LYS A 230 8.11 24.60 -10.86
CA LYS A 230 7.45 25.91 -11.03
C LYS A 230 6.16 26.06 -10.24
N ILE A 231 5.43 24.97 -9.99
CA ILE A 231 4.13 25.02 -9.28
C ILE A 231 4.26 24.98 -7.76
N LEU A 232 5.38 24.48 -7.22
CA LEU A 232 5.55 24.42 -5.77
C LEU A 232 5.71 25.85 -5.20
N PRO A 233 5.03 26.18 -4.09
CA PRO A 233 5.22 27.47 -3.42
C PRO A 233 6.63 27.58 -2.84
N PRO A 234 7.20 28.80 -2.73
CA PRO A 234 8.47 29.01 -2.05
C PRO A 234 8.35 28.70 -0.55
N SER A 235 9.46 28.27 0.07
CA SER A 235 9.55 28.23 1.54
C SER A 235 9.87 29.63 2.08
N GLU A 236 9.24 30.00 3.19
CA GLU A 236 9.53 31.26 3.89
C GLU A 236 10.72 31.10 4.86
N SER A 237 10.91 29.88 5.38
CA SER A 237 11.96 29.56 6.35
C SER A 237 13.28 29.09 5.73
N GLU A 238 13.24 28.48 4.54
CA GLU A 238 14.43 27.91 3.88
C GLU A 238 14.69 28.57 2.52
N ILE A 239 15.66 29.49 2.48
CA ILE A 239 16.02 30.29 1.30
C ILE A 239 16.37 29.37 0.12
N GLY A 240 15.74 29.60 -1.04
CA GLY A 240 15.99 28.85 -2.26
C GLY A 240 15.25 27.51 -2.36
N MET A 241 14.52 27.12 -1.31
CA MET A 241 13.71 25.92 -1.29
C MET A 241 12.25 26.19 -1.66
N ARG A 242 11.56 25.12 -2.07
CA ARG A 242 10.11 25.12 -2.31
C ARG A 242 9.42 24.07 -1.44
N LEU A 243 8.12 24.22 -1.25
CA LEU A 243 7.33 23.37 -0.36
C LEU A 243 6.61 22.29 -1.16
N LEU A 244 7.03 21.03 -0.97
CA LEU A 244 6.39 19.86 -1.55
C LEU A 244 5.19 19.42 -0.68
N PRO A 245 3.97 19.31 -1.23
CA PRO A 245 2.81 18.87 -0.47
C PRO A 245 2.88 17.37 -0.16
N VAL A 246 2.54 17.02 1.07
CA VAL A 246 2.34 15.63 1.53
C VAL A 246 0.86 15.41 1.70
N TRP A 247 0.30 14.45 0.95
CA TRP A 247 -1.14 14.18 0.94
C TRP A 247 -1.50 13.02 1.85
N THR A 248 -2.65 13.12 2.53
CA THR A 248 -3.24 12.00 3.25
C THR A 248 -3.62 10.90 2.24
N PRO A 249 -3.23 9.63 2.44
CA PRO A 249 -3.59 8.53 1.54
C PRO A 249 -5.11 8.36 1.37
N ILE A 250 -5.55 7.92 0.18
CA ILE A 250 -6.97 7.80 -0.17
C ILE A 250 -7.79 6.93 0.79
N ILE A 251 -7.17 5.92 1.41
CA ILE A 251 -7.84 5.05 2.38
C ILE A 251 -8.29 5.82 3.64
N PHE A 252 -7.56 6.89 4.01
CA PHE A 252 -7.84 7.74 5.17
C PHE A 252 -8.59 9.02 4.81
N GLN A 253 -8.93 9.23 3.54
CA GLN A 253 -9.71 10.39 3.11
C GLN A 253 -11.17 10.24 3.53
N GLU A 254 -11.72 11.29 4.11
CA GLU A 254 -13.14 11.36 4.47
C GLU A 254 -13.96 11.69 3.23
N VAL A 255 -14.75 10.71 2.78
CA VAL A 255 -15.67 10.85 1.65
C VAL A 255 -17.07 10.49 2.15
N PRO A 256 -18.10 11.31 1.88
CA PRO A 256 -19.46 11.00 2.28
C PRO A 256 -19.87 9.58 1.86
N LEU A 257 -20.50 8.84 2.77
CA LEU A 257 -20.87 7.44 2.53
C LEU A 257 -21.92 7.30 1.43
N ASP A 258 -22.78 8.31 1.30
CA ASP A 258 -23.82 8.47 0.30
C ASP A 258 -23.30 9.07 -1.02
N TRP A 259 -22.02 9.42 -1.10
CA TRP A 259 -21.45 9.87 -2.36
C TRP A 259 -21.42 8.72 -3.38
N GLU A 260 -22.20 8.89 -4.46
CA GLU A 260 -22.19 7.99 -5.60
C GLU A 260 -21.35 8.60 -6.73
N SER A 261 -20.47 7.80 -7.32
CA SER A 261 -19.79 8.22 -8.54
C SER A 261 -20.80 8.34 -9.68
N PRO A 262 -20.78 9.43 -10.47
CA PRO A 262 -21.59 9.56 -11.69
C PRO A 262 -21.44 8.38 -12.66
N ASP A 263 -20.30 7.67 -12.60
CA ASP A 263 -19.92 6.58 -13.50
C ASP A 263 -20.05 5.16 -12.88
N SER A 264 -20.88 4.97 -11.85
CA SER A 264 -20.86 3.76 -11.01
C SER A 264 -21.41 2.47 -11.67
N SER A 265 -20.62 1.82 -12.54
CA SER A 265 -20.93 0.50 -13.12
C SER A 265 -20.33 -0.71 -12.37
N LEU A 266 -19.51 -0.51 -11.34
CA LEU A 266 -18.71 -1.56 -10.67
C LEU A 266 -19.26 -2.05 -9.31
N ARG A 267 -20.59 -2.08 -9.12
CA ARG A 267 -21.17 -2.54 -7.84
C ARG A 267 -21.04 -4.06 -7.68
N SER A 268 -20.47 -4.50 -6.56
CA SER A 268 -20.40 -5.93 -6.21
C SER A 268 -21.78 -6.52 -5.90
N THR A 269 -21.98 -7.74 -6.38
CA THR A 269 -23.17 -8.57 -6.16
C THR A 269 -23.27 -9.04 -4.70
N LEU A 270 -24.46 -9.50 -4.29
CA LEU A 270 -24.67 -10.10 -2.97
C LEU A 270 -23.81 -11.34 -2.73
N GLY A 271 -23.59 -12.16 -3.78
CA GLY A 271 -22.75 -13.36 -3.70
C GLY A 271 -21.29 -13.03 -3.42
N GLU A 272 -20.75 -12.00 -4.06
CA GLU A 272 -19.38 -11.51 -3.84
C GLU A 272 -19.20 -10.98 -2.42
N ARG A 273 -20.16 -10.17 -1.94
CA ARG A 273 -20.15 -9.66 -0.55
C ARG A 273 -20.12 -10.79 0.49
N LYS A 274 -20.90 -11.86 0.26
CA LYS A 274 -20.92 -13.02 1.16
C LYS A 274 -19.59 -13.78 1.16
N ARG A 275 -19.03 -14.08 -0.02
CA ARG A 275 -17.71 -14.72 -0.15
C ARG A 275 -16.64 -13.93 0.61
N ARG A 276 -16.64 -12.62 0.45
CA ARG A 276 -15.72 -11.72 1.17
C ARG A 276 -15.88 -11.78 2.69
N ASP A 277 -17.11 -11.77 3.20
CA ASP A 277 -17.33 -11.86 4.64
C ASP A 277 -16.82 -13.20 5.20
N GLU A 278 -16.88 -14.28 4.41
CA GLU A 278 -16.24 -15.55 4.75
C GLU A 278 -14.70 -15.43 4.76
N PHE A 279 -14.10 -14.74 3.78
CA PHE A 279 -12.66 -14.46 3.79
C PHE A 279 -12.21 -13.64 5.00
N ARG A 280 -12.94 -12.56 5.33
CA ARG A 280 -12.63 -11.72 6.51
C ARG A 280 -12.68 -12.52 7.82
N ARG A 281 -13.63 -13.45 7.95
CA ARG A 281 -13.68 -14.34 9.12
C ARG A 281 -12.45 -15.23 9.20
N ARG A 282 -12.08 -15.88 8.08
CA ARG A 282 -10.86 -16.71 8.02
C ARG A 282 -9.59 -15.91 8.34
N GLU A 283 -9.51 -14.67 7.86
CA GLU A 283 -8.40 -13.75 8.16
C GLU A 283 -8.32 -13.41 9.65
N ASN A 284 -9.46 -13.11 10.29
CA ASN A 284 -9.51 -12.82 11.72
C ASN A 284 -9.06 -14.04 12.55
N ASP A 285 -9.59 -15.23 12.25
CA ASP A 285 -9.21 -16.47 12.93
C ASP A 285 -7.72 -16.79 12.73
N ARG A 286 -7.19 -16.52 11.53
CA ARG A 286 -5.77 -16.67 11.22
C ARG A 286 -4.92 -15.65 11.97
N ARG A 287 -5.38 -14.41 12.11
CA ARG A 287 -4.68 -13.34 12.83
C ARG A 287 -4.50 -13.67 14.31
N GLU A 288 -5.53 -14.23 14.93
CA GLU A 288 -5.46 -14.69 16.32
C GLU A 288 -4.44 -15.82 16.48
N ARG A 289 -4.48 -16.83 15.60
CA ARG A 289 -3.47 -17.92 15.59
C ARG A 289 -2.05 -17.41 15.43
N LYS A 290 -1.83 -16.44 14.52
CA LYS A 290 -0.51 -15.80 14.35
C LYS A 290 -0.06 -15.06 15.60
N PHE A 291 -0.98 -14.38 16.28
CA PHE A 291 -0.65 -13.66 17.50
C PHE A 291 -0.19 -14.61 18.61
N GLU A 292 -0.92 -15.71 18.83
CA GLU A 292 -0.55 -16.72 19.81
C GLU A 292 0.77 -17.41 19.45
N PHE A 293 0.96 -17.78 18.18
CA PHE A 293 2.22 -18.38 17.73
C PHE A 293 3.41 -17.41 17.89
N GLN A 294 3.22 -16.13 17.58
CA GLN A 294 4.27 -15.12 17.77
C GLN A 294 4.67 -14.95 19.24
N LYS A 295 3.71 -15.12 20.16
CA LYS A 295 3.97 -15.11 21.60
C LYS A 295 4.81 -16.32 22.01
N GLN A 296 4.48 -17.51 21.52
CA GLN A 296 5.24 -18.74 21.76
C GLN A 296 6.69 -18.61 21.28
N LEU A 297 6.90 -18.15 20.04
CA LEU A 297 8.25 -17.93 19.49
C LEU A 297 9.09 -16.96 20.34
N ARG A 298 8.48 -15.91 20.89
CA ARG A 298 9.17 -14.97 21.78
C ARG A 298 9.55 -15.60 23.11
N GLU A 299 8.70 -16.46 23.66
CA GLU A 299 8.97 -17.19 24.90
C GLU A 299 10.12 -18.20 24.69
N GLU A 300 10.12 -18.95 23.59
CA GLU A 300 11.19 -19.89 23.23
C GLU A 300 12.55 -19.19 23.06
N MET A 301 12.57 -18.08 22.32
CA MET A 301 13.79 -17.28 22.12
C MET A 301 14.29 -16.62 23.41
N SER A 302 13.42 -16.41 24.41
CA SER A 302 13.85 -15.86 25.71
C SER A 302 14.47 -16.90 26.64
N ARG A 303 14.24 -18.19 26.37
CA ARG A 303 14.75 -19.33 27.15
C ARG A 303 16.04 -19.92 26.58
N SER A 304 16.38 -19.60 25.34
CA SER A 304 17.62 -19.99 24.64
C SER A 304 18.70 -18.93 24.80
#